data_AF-A0A1F7JCN3-F1
#
_entry.id   AF-A0A1F7JCN3-F1
#
_cell.length_a   1.000
_cell.length_b   1.000
_cell.length_c   1.000
_cell.angle_alpha   90.00
_cell.angle_beta   90.00
_cell.angle_gamma   90.00
#
_symmetry.space_group_name_H-M   'P 1'
#
loop_
_entity.id
_entity.type
_entity.pdbx_description
1 polymer ?
#
loop_
_entity_poly.entity_id
_entity_poly.type
_entity_poly.pdbx_seq_one_letter_code
_entity_poly.pdbx_strand_id
1 'polypeptide(L)'
;MKRLKNRKAFTLIELLVVIIILGILASFITGNFFTSLKKGRDARRKADLEQLQRALELHYEDNRAYPQTIYVAGGELADEDTGKIYMKKVPIDPQGSTYGYETDADGTYYKLYSCLENNQQILPYESTPTDFTCNYQCKNQAGDSVNCIWGISSSNTEP
;
A
#
# COMPACT_ATOMS: atom_id res chain seq x y z
N MET A 1 -6.69 -39.27 -61.76
CA MET A 1 -6.31 -37.85 -61.73
C MET A 1 -6.68 -37.24 -60.38
N LYS A 2 -5.72 -36.96 -59.50
CA LYS A 2 -5.97 -36.29 -58.20
C LYS A 2 -5.89 -34.77 -58.40
N ARG A 3 -6.99 -34.04 -58.22
CA ARG A 3 -7.01 -32.56 -58.24
C ARG A 3 -6.20 -32.03 -57.05
N LEU A 4 -5.12 -31.29 -57.32
CA LEU A 4 -4.41 -30.52 -56.31
C LEU A 4 -5.32 -29.41 -55.81
N LYS A 5 -5.75 -29.48 -54.54
CA LYS A 5 -6.50 -28.42 -53.86
C LYS A 5 -5.62 -27.16 -53.84
N ASN A 6 -6.07 -26.09 -54.49
CA ASN A 6 -5.47 -24.76 -54.36
C ASN A 6 -5.49 -24.36 -52.88
N ARG A 7 -4.33 -24.45 -52.22
CA ARG A 7 -4.15 -23.87 -50.89
C ARG A 7 -3.93 -22.37 -51.09
N LYS A 8 -4.87 -21.56 -50.60
CA LYS A 8 -4.71 -20.10 -50.60
C LYS A 8 -3.47 -19.75 -49.77
N ALA A 9 -2.47 -19.16 -50.40
CA ALA A 9 -1.32 -18.57 -49.72
C ALA A 9 -1.68 -17.14 -49.30
N PHE A 10 -1.17 -16.70 -48.14
CA PHE A 10 -1.34 -15.34 -47.65
C PHE A 10 -0.68 -14.33 -48.59
N THR A 11 -1.33 -13.19 -48.81
CA THR A 11 -0.76 -12.08 -49.58
C THR A 11 0.17 -11.23 -48.71
N LEU A 12 1.19 -10.61 -49.33
CA LEU A 12 2.09 -9.68 -48.61
C LEU A 12 1.33 -8.49 -48.01
N ILE A 13 0.26 -8.04 -48.67
CA ILE A 13 -0.56 -6.92 -48.19
C ILE A 13 -1.37 -7.28 -46.95
N GLU A 14 -1.86 -8.53 -46.83
CA GLU A 14 -2.53 -9.00 -45.60
C GLU A 14 -1.58 -8.98 -44.41
N LEU A 15 -0.33 -9.42 -44.58
CA LEU A 15 0.65 -9.38 -43.51
C LEU A 15 1.04 -7.94 -43.15
N LEU A 16 1.17 -7.06 -44.15
CA LEU A 16 1.49 -5.64 -43.96
C LEU A 16 0.42 -4.93 -43.12
N VAL A 17 -0.86 -5.13 -43.43
CA VAL A 17 -1.97 -4.51 -42.67
C VAL A 17 -2.00 -5.01 -41.23
N VAL A 18 -1.73 -6.29 -41.00
CA VAL A 18 -1.71 -6.87 -39.64
C VAL A 18 -0.61 -6.23 -38.78
N ILE A 19 0.61 -6.09 -39.28
CA ILE A 19 1.69 -5.48 -38.49
C ILE A 19 1.45 -3.99 -38.23
N ILE A 20 0.77 -3.29 -39.14
CA ILE A 20 0.36 -1.89 -38.95
C ILE A 20 -0.67 -1.79 -37.81
N ILE A 21 -1.70 -2.64 -37.82
CA ILE A 21 -2.71 -2.67 -36.76
C ILE A 21 -2.07 -3.06 -35.41
N LEU A 22 -1.18 -4.05 -35.40
CA LEU A 22 -0.44 -4.43 -34.18
C LEU A 22 0.45 -3.29 -33.66
N GLY A 23 1.10 -2.54 -34.55
CA GLY A 23 1.89 -1.36 -34.18
C GLY A 23 1.04 -0.24 -33.56
N ILE A 24 -0.15 0.00 -34.09
CA ILE A 24 -1.11 0.98 -33.53
C ILE A 24 -1.63 0.51 -32.17
N LEU A 25 -2.02 -0.76 -32.03
CA LEU A 25 -2.53 -1.28 -30.76
C LEU A 25 -1.45 -1.28 -29.67
N ALA A 26 -0.19 -1.57 -30.03
CA ALA A 26 0.91 -1.58 -29.09
C ALA A 26 1.20 -0.20 -28.46
N SER A 27 0.89 0.91 -29.15
CA SER A 27 1.16 2.26 -28.66
C SER A 27 0.19 2.73 -27.56
N PHE A 28 -1.00 2.13 -27.43
CA PHE A 28 -2.04 2.57 -26.49
C PHE A 28 -1.92 1.98 -25.07
N ILE A 29 -1.08 0.97 -24.84
CA ILE A 29 -1.10 0.17 -23.60
C ILE A 29 -0.38 0.87 -22.42
N THR A 30 0.43 1.90 -22.66
CA THR A 30 1.49 2.30 -21.73
C THR A 30 1.06 3.20 -20.55
N GLY A 31 -0.08 3.91 -20.63
CA GLY A 31 -0.36 5.03 -19.69
C GLY A 31 -1.03 4.66 -18.36
N ASN A 32 -2.08 3.82 -18.37
CA ASN A 32 -3.01 3.72 -17.24
C ASN A 32 -2.80 2.50 -16.32
N PHE A 33 -2.02 1.53 -16.76
CA PHE A 33 -1.80 0.28 -16.02
C PHE A 33 -1.03 0.52 -14.72
N PHE A 34 0.06 1.29 -14.77
CA PHE A 34 0.91 1.56 -13.60
C PHE A 34 0.18 2.36 -12.52
N THR A 35 -0.64 3.34 -12.89
CA THR A 35 -1.44 4.11 -11.92
C THR A 35 -2.47 3.24 -11.20
N SER A 36 -3.08 2.29 -11.90
CA SER A 36 -4.04 1.35 -11.30
C SER A 36 -3.37 0.41 -10.31
N LEU A 37 -2.15 -0.08 -10.62
CA LEU A 37 -1.35 -0.86 -9.68
C LEU A 37 -0.96 -0.06 -8.44
N LYS A 38 -0.56 1.21 -8.59
CA LYS A 38 -0.25 2.11 -7.47
C LYS A 38 -1.46 2.28 -6.56
N LYS A 39 -2.64 2.57 -7.13
CA LYS A 39 -3.90 2.67 -6.38
C LYS A 39 -4.25 1.39 -5.62
N GLY A 40 -4.05 0.22 -6.24
CA GLY A 40 -4.28 -1.07 -5.60
C GLY A 40 -3.37 -1.30 -4.38
N ARG A 41 -2.08 -0.94 -4.49
CA ARG A 41 -1.14 -1.01 -3.37
C ARG A 41 -1.50 -0.01 -2.27
N ASP A 42 -1.88 1.21 -2.62
CA ASP A 42 -2.31 2.23 -1.65
C ASP A 42 -3.59 1.84 -0.91
N ALA A 43 -4.56 1.23 -1.60
CA ALA A 43 -5.76 0.68 -0.97
C ALA A 43 -5.41 -0.43 0.03
N ARG A 44 -4.47 -1.31 -0.33
CA ARG A 44 -3.96 -2.33 0.58
C ARG A 44 -3.26 -1.73 1.79
N ARG A 45 -2.39 -0.73 1.62
CA ARG A 45 -1.74 -0.02 2.73
C ARG A 45 -2.76 0.52 3.73
N LYS A 46 -3.81 1.18 3.24
CA LYS A 46 -4.87 1.72 4.10
C LYS A 46 -5.57 0.63 4.90
N ALA A 47 -5.99 -0.44 4.23
CA ALA A 47 -6.63 -1.58 4.88
C ALA A 47 -5.72 -2.29 5.90
N ASP A 48 -4.41 -2.34 5.62
CA ASP A 48 -3.42 -2.92 6.53
C ASP A 48 -3.24 -2.06 7.79
N LEU A 49 -3.21 -0.71 7.65
CA LEU A 49 -3.18 0.21 8.80
C LEU A 49 -4.47 0.16 9.64
N GLU A 50 -5.64 0.03 9.02
CA GLU A 50 -6.90 -0.14 9.75
C GLU A 50 -6.96 -1.45 10.56
N GLN A 51 -6.39 -2.54 10.01
CA GLN A 51 -6.26 -3.80 10.74
C GLN A 51 -5.32 -3.67 11.93
N LEU A 52 -4.19 -2.98 11.74
CA LEU A 52 -3.23 -2.69 12.80
C LEU A 52 -3.85 -1.86 13.91
N GLN A 53 -4.58 -0.81 13.58
CA GLN A 53 -5.33 0.01 14.54
C GLN A 53 -6.20 -0.88 15.44
N ARG A 54 -7.01 -1.77 14.87
CA ARG A 54 -7.88 -2.65 15.66
C ARG A 54 -7.10 -3.55 16.63
N ALA A 55 -5.97 -4.09 16.20
CA ALA A 55 -5.12 -4.91 17.06
C ALA A 55 -4.47 -4.10 18.19
N LEU A 56 -4.07 -2.86 17.90
CA LEU A 56 -3.53 -1.93 18.90
C LEU A 56 -4.58 -1.54 19.94
N GLU A 57 -5.80 -1.25 19.51
CA GLU A 57 -6.88 -0.93 20.46
C GLU A 57 -7.20 -2.13 21.36
N LEU A 58 -7.22 -3.36 20.84
CA LEU A 58 -7.40 -4.57 21.64
C LEU A 58 -6.27 -4.77 22.66
N HIS A 59 -5.02 -4.49 22.26
CA HIS A 59 -3.89 -4.53 23.19
C HIS A 59 -4.05 -3.49 24.31
N TYR A 60 -4.48 -2.28 23.97
CA TYR A 60 -4.73 -1.22 24.95
C TYR A 60 -5.87 -1.57 25.92
N GLU A 61 -6.93 -2.23 25.46
CA GLU A 61 -8.03 -2.66 26.32
C GLU A 61 -7.58 -3.60 27.45
N ASP A 62 -6.64 -4.50 27.17
CA ASP A 62 -6.12 -5.44 28.16
C ASP A 62 -4.99 -4.83 29.02
N ASN A 63 -4.05 -4.14 28.38
CA ASN A 63 -2.78 -3.73 29.02
C ASN A 63 -2.76 -2.26 29.47
N ARG A 64 -3.75 -1.47 29.07
CA ARG A 64 -3.82 -0.01 29.30
C ARG A 64 -2.64 0.77 28.75
N ALA A 65 -1.90 0.16 27.82
CA ALA A 65 -0.80 0.75 27.09
C ALA A 65 -0.74 0.14 25.69
N TYR A 66 -0.29 0.93 24.71
CA TYR A 66 0.09 0.45 23.39
C TYR A 66 1.48 -0.20 23.45
N PRO A 67 1.75 -1.22 22.60
CA PRO A 67 3.03 -1.92 22.61
C PRO A 67 4.17 -0.99 22.20
N GLN A 68 5.35 -1.13 22.81
CA GLN A 68 6.51 -0.31 22.46
C GLN A 68 7.02 -0.55 21.03
N THR A 69 6.78 -1.75 20.50
CA THR A 69 7.11 -2.12 19.12
C THR A 69 6.02 -3.01 18.52
N ILE A 70 5.74 -2.82 17.24
CA ILE A 70 4.89 -3.72 16.45
C ILE A 70 5.70 -4.50 15.40
N TYR A 71 7.02 -4.29 15.38
CA TYR A 71 7.87 -4.71 14.27
C TYR A 71 8.41 -6.12 14.47
N VAL A 72 7.58 -7.11 14.16
CA VAL A 72 8.05 -8.41 13.73
C VAL A 72 7.52 -8.59 12.31
N ALA A 73 8.32 -8.30 11.29
CA ALA A 73 7.87 -8.37 9.90
C ALA A 73 7.37 -9.79 9.57
N GLY A 74 6.06 -9.95 9.38
CA GLY A 74 5.43 -11.25 9.19
C GLY A 74 5.28 -12.10 10.46
N GLY A 75 5.60 -11.55 11.64
CA GLY A 75 5.38 -12.15 12.95
C GLY A 75 4.07 -11.69 13.60
N GLU A 76 3.92 -12.04 14.86
CA GLU A 76 2.70 -11.81 15.65
C GLU A 76 2.82 -10.52 16.48
N LEU A 77 1.73 -9.76 16.58
CA LEU A 77 1.55 -8.75 17.61
C LEU A 77 0.96 -9.48 18.82
N ALA A 78 1.77 -9.68 19.84
CA ALA A 78 1.40 -10.37 21.05
C ALA A 78 1.85 -9.58 22.28
N ASP A 79 1.13 -9.77 23.38
CA ASP A 79 1.53 -9.30 24.69
C ASP A 79 2.82 -10.00 25.15
N GLU A 80 3.81 -9.25 25.62
CA GLU A 80 5.09 -9.81 26.04
C GLU A 80 4.99 -10.60 27.35
N ASP A 81 4.09 -10.21 28.25
CA ASP A 81 3.97 -10.81 29.58
C ASP A 81 3.07 -12.06 29.59
N THR A 82 1.95 -12.01 28.88
CA THR A 82 0.90 -13.04 28.85
C THR A 82 0.98 -13.93 27.62
N GLY A 83 1.68 -13.50 26.56
CA GLY A 83 1.72 -14.19 25.27
C GLY A 83 0.40 -14.15 24.50
N LYS A 84 -0.56 -13.30 24.90
CA LYS A 84 -1.84 -13.16 24.21
C LYS A 84 -1.62 -12.54 22.83
N ILE A 85 -2.08 -13.22 21.78
CA ILE A 85 -1.91 -12.75 20.40
C ILE A 85 -3.09 -11.86 19.99
N TYR A 86 -2.79 -10.63 19.60
CA TYR A 86 -3.75 -9.65 19.06
C TYR A 86 -3.78 -9.63 17.54
N MET A 87 -2.67 -10.01 16.91
CA MET A 87 -2.60 -10.18 15.45
C MET A 87 -1.58 -11.26 15.10
N LYS A 88 -2.01 -12.30 14.36
CA LYS A 88 -1.14 -13.43 13.97
C LYS A 88 -0.10 -13.10 12.89
N LYS A 89 -0.34 -12.04 12.12
CA LYS A 89 0.57 -11.64 11.06
C LYS A 89 0.49 -10.15 10.88
N VAL A 90 1.52 -9.45 11.35
CA VAL A 90 1.70 -8.03 11.09
C VAL A 90 1.86 -7.83 9.57
N PRO A 91 0.98 -7.04 8.93
CA PRO A 91 1.08 -6.76 7.51
C PRO A 91 2.42 -6.09 7.14
N ILE A 92 2.89 -6.39 5.93
CA ILE A 92 4.08 -5.78 5.36
C ILE A 92 3.62 -4.96 4.16
N ASP A 93 4.21 -3.77 3.98
CA ASP A 93 3.96 -2.93 2.82
C ASP A 93 4.09 -3.74 1.53
N PRO A 94 3.25 -3.50 0.51
CA PRO A 94 3.37 -4.17 -0.78
C PRO A 94 4.75 -4.07 -1.45
N GLN A 95 5.59 -3.11 -1.07
CA GLN A 95 6.97 -2.99 -1.52
C GLN A 95 8.02 -3.63 -0.59
N GLY A 96 7.59 -4.29 0.50
CA GLY A 96 8.45 -5.07 1.40
C GLY A 96 8.94 -4.33 2.65
N SER A 97 8.61 -3.05 2.81
CA SER A 97 8.91 -2.27 4.03
C SER A 97 7.89 -2.53 5.14
N THR A 98 8.25 -2.31 6.39
CA THR A 98 7.28 -2.28 7.50
C THR A 98 6.54 -0.94 7.54
N TYR A 99 5.33 -0.93 8.09
CA TYR A 99 4.57 0.30 8.33
C TYR A 99 5.17 1.12 9.46
N GLY A 100 5.13 2.44 9.35
CA GLY A 100 5.60 3.32 10.42
C GLY A 100 4.70 3.23 11.65
N TYR A 101 5.34 3.17 12.81
CA TYR A 101 4.75 3.08 14.14
C TYR A 101 5.62 3.85 15.12
N GLU A 102 4.98 4.76 15.85
CA GLU A 102 5.57 5.54 16.93
C GLU A 102 4.61 5.54 18.11
N THR A 103 5.18 5.48 19.31
CA THR A 103 4.47 5.61 20.59
C THR A 103 5.41 6.31 21.58
N ASP A 104 4.91 6.79 22.70
CA ASP A 104 5.73 7.29 23.81
C ASP A 104 6.23 6.14 24.70
N ALA A 105 7.10 6.49 25.65
CA ALA A 105 7.70 5.52 26.57
C ALA A 105 6.65 4.78 27.43
N ASP A 106 5.50 5.41 27.66
CA ASP A 106 4.42 4.88 28.49
C ASP A 106 3.31 4.18 27.67
N GLY A 107 3.35 4.25 26.34
CA GLY A 107 2.34 3.63 25.48
C GLY A 107 0.96 4.31 25.55
N THR A 108 0.90 5.61 25.80
CA THR A 108 -0.36 6.36 25.96
C THR A 108 -1.04 6.70 24.63
N TYR A 109 -0.24 6.88 23.57
CA TYR A 109 -0.72 7.12 22.21
C TYR A 109 0.06 6.30 21.19
N TYR A 110 -0.49 6.15 19.99
CA TYR A 110 0.30 5.70 18.84
C TYR A 110 0.08 6.57 17.61
N LYS A 111 1.05 6.52 16.71
CA LYS A 111 0.96 7.00 15.33
C LYS A 111 1.33 5.85 14.40
N LEU A 112 0.42 5.50 13.51
CA LEU A 112 0.61 4.54 12.42
C LEU A 112 0.65 5.29 11.10
N TYR A 113 1.61 5.02 10.21
CA TYR A 113 1.71 5.76 8.95
C TYR A 113 2.40 4.98 7.82
N SER A 114 2.14 5.41 6.59
CA SER A 114 2.74 4.83 5.37
C SER A 114 2.94 5.88 4.29
N CYS A 115 3.93 5.65 3.43
CA CYS A 115 4.11 6.43 2.20
C CYS A 115 3.19 5.89 1.11
N LEU A 116 2.19 6.69 0.68
CA LEU A 116 1.36 6.34 -0.46
C LEU A 116 2.08 6.68 -1.78
N GLU A 117 1.91 5.84 -2.79
CA GLU A 117 2.56 6.04 -4.09
C GLU A 117 1.81 7.01 -4.99
N ASN A 118 0.49 7.05 -4.84
CA ASN A 118 -0.37 7.97 -5.56
C ASN A 118 -0.65 9.22 -4.72
N ASN A 119 0.14 10.28 -4.96
CA ASN A 119 0.03 11.57 -4.27
C ASN A 119 -1.21 12.41 -4.68
N GLN A 120 -2.13 11.85 -5.48
CA GLN A 120 -3.31 12.57 -5.99
C GLN A 120 -4.60 12.33 -5.20
N GLN A 121 -4.56 11.54 -4.12
CA GLN A 121 -5.75 11.29 -3.32
C GLN A 121 -5.75 12.16 -2.05
N ILE A 122 -6.13 13.42 -2.23
CA ILE A 122 -6.64 14.27 -1.14
C ILE A 122 -8.16 14.09 -1.14
N LEU A 123 -8.71 13.18 -0.32
CA LEU A 123 -10.16 13.04 -0.10
C LEU A 123 -10.40 12.47 1.32
N PRO A 124 -11.53 12.84 1.96
CA PRO A 124 -11.58 13.43 3.28
C PRO A 124 -11.38 12.35 4.35
N TYR A 125 -10.20 12.33 4.94
CA TYR A 125 -10.12 12.02 6.36
C TYR A 125 -9.86 13.37 7.00
N GLU A 126 -10.83 13.82 7.79
CA GLU A 126 -10.77 15.09 8.49
C GLU A 126 -9.40 15.24 9.11
N SER A 127 -8.70 16.29 8.70
CA SER A 127 -7.42 16.72 9.23
C SER A 127 -6.40 15.59 9.29
N THR A 128 -5.35 15.66 8.47
CA THR A 128 -4.05 15.59 9.14
C THR A 128 -4.19 16.53 10.34
N PRO A 129 -4.10 16.07 11.61
CA PRO A 129 -3.79 17.00 12.68
C PRO A 129 -2.69 17.89 12.11
N THR A 130 -2.84 19.21 12.19
CA THR A 130 -1.91 20.14 11.55
C THR A 130 -0.45 19.90 11.97
N ASP A 131 -0.25 19.05 12.98
CA ASP A 131 1.03 18.57 13.52
C ASP A 131 1.21 17.04 13.48
N PHE A 132 0.62 16.30 12.53
CA PHE A 132 0.96 14.89 12.30
C PHE A 132 2.32 14.79 11.61
N THR A 133 3.37 14.91 12.41
CA THR A 133 4.75 14.65 12.03
C THR A 133 5.03 13.15 12.19
N CYS A 134 5.63 12.57 11.15
CA CYS A 134 6.20 11.23 11.20
C CYS A 134 7.72 11.35 11.10
N ASN A 135 8.43 10.45 11.77
CA ASN A 135 9.89 10.45 11.83
C ASN A 135 10.53 9.92 10.52
N TYR A 136 9.71 9.46 9.57
CA TYR A 136 10.15 8.87 8.31
C TYR A 136 9.93 9.83 7.13
N GLN A 137 10.98 10.04 6.33
CA GLN A 137 10.89 10.84 5.11
C GLN A 137 10.35 9.99 3.95
N CYS A 138 9.12 10.23 3.53
CA CYS A 138 8.57 9.62 2.32
C CYS A 138 9.21 10.28 1.09
N LYS A 139 9.20 9.58 -0.06
CA LYS A 139 9.65 10.18 -1.32
C LYS A 139 8.47 10.40 -2.25
N ASN A 140 8.36 11.59 -2.83
CA ASN A 140 7.40 11.86 -3.90
C ASN A 140 7.87 11.20 -5.22
N GLN A 141 7.07 11.34 -6.29
CA GLN A 141 7.44 10.76 -7.60
C GLN A 141 8.64 11.44 -8.28
N ALA A 142 9.07 12.61 -7.80
CA ALA A 142 10.30 13.28 -8.22
C ALA A 142 11.53 12.87 -7.38
N GLY A 143 11.34 12.07 -6.32
CA GLY A 143 12.39 11.63 -5.41
C GLY A 143 12.66 12.58 -4.25
N ASP A 144 11.92 13.68 -4.13
CA ASP A 144 12.04 14.62 -3.01
C ASP A 144 11.45 14.04 -1.73
N SER A 145 12.07 14.36 -0.61
CA SER A 145 11.55 14.03 0.71
C SER A 145 10.26 14.80 0.99
N VAL A 146 9.21 14.08 1.39
CA VAL A 146 7.90 14.60 1.77
C VAL A 146 7.46 13.97 3.08
N ASN A 147 6.65 14.70 3.85
CA ASN A 147 6.00 14.17 5.04
C ASN A 147 5.09 12.99 4.66
N CYS A 148 4.81 12.10 5.63
CA CYS A 148 3.94 10.96 5.41
C CYS A 148 2.58 11.41 4.91
N ILE A 149 2.12 10.74 3.86
CA ILE A 149 0.91 11.14 3.11
C ILE A 149 -0.35 10.60 3.80
N TRP A 150 -0.22 9.54 4.61
CA TRP A 150 -1.34 8.94 5.32
C TRP A 150 -0.92 8.33 6.65
N GLY A 151 -1.75 8.50 7.66
CA GLY A 151 -1.59 7.89 8.97
C GLY A 151 -2.88 7.86 9.78
N ILE A 152 -2.87 7.06 10.83
CA ILE A 152 -3.93 6.89 11.82
C ILE A 152 -3.27 7.00 13.19
N SER A 153 -3.90 7.69 14.14
CA SER A 153 -3.45 7.74 15.53
C SER A 153 -4.53 7.21 16.47
N SER A 154 -4.12 6.84 17.68
CA SER A 154 -5.03 6.49 18.78
C SER A 154 -6.03 7.62 19.03
N SER A 155 -7.26 7.29 19.42
CA SER A 155 -8.26 8.28 19.83
C SER A 155 -7.88 9.09 21.07
N ASN A 156 -6.89 8.63 21.83
CA ASN A 156 -6.38 9.28 23.05
C ASN A 156 -5.42 10.44 22.78
N THR A 157 -5.16 10.81 21.52
CA THR A 157 -4.59 12.12 21.20
C THR A 157 -5.69 13.17 21.34
N GLU A 158 -5.93 13.65 22.56
CA GLU A 158 -6.56 14.96 22.74
C GLU A 158 -5.62 16.05 22.15
N PRO A 159 -6.19 17.14 21.58
CA PRO A 159 -5.48 18.12 20.76
C PRO A 159 -4.31 18.82 21.45
#